data_AF-A0A5D3JU84-F1
#
_entry.id   AF-A0A5D3JU84-F1
#
_cell.length_a   1.000
_cell.length_b   1.000
_cell.length_c   1.000
_cell.angle_alpha   90.00
_cell.angle_beta   90.00
_cell.angle_gamma   90.00
#
_symmetry.space_group_name_H-M   'P 1'
#
loop_
_entity.id
_entity.type
_entity.pdbx_description
1 polymer ?
#
loop_
_entity_poly.entity_id
_entity_poly.type
_entity_poly.pdbx_seq_one_letter_code
_entity_poly.pdbx_strand_id
1 'polypeptide(L)' 'MAGRAKKRQFPTAYKLKAIKRVERGEGVLPVARELGISRKILHDWIKAWNADGPDGLNRKPGPKPGPRK' A
#
# COMPACT_ATOMS: atom_id res chain seq x y z
N MET A 1 -10.41 -7.36 -25.77
CA MET A 1 -11.23 -7.03 -24.58
C MET A 1 -10.31 -6.85 -23.38
N ALA A 2 -10.10 -5.62 -22.91
CA ALA A 2 -9.28 -5.39 -21.72
C ALA A 2 -10.12 -5.70 -20.46
N GLY A 3 -9.93 -6.88 -19.87
CA GLY A 3 -10.53 -7.24 -18.60
C GLY A 3 -10.10 -6.23 -17.54
N ARG A 4 -11.01 -5.34 -17.13
CA ARG A 4 -10.80 -4.39 -16.04
C ARG A 4 -10.59 -5.21 -14.77
N ALA A 5 -9.34 -5.49 -14.41
CA ALA A 5 -9.02 -6.14 -13.15
C ALA A 5 -9.66 -5.32 -12.03
N LYS A 6 -10.67 -5.91 -11.37
CA LYS A 6 -11.44 -5.27 -10.30
C LYS A 6 -10.44 -4.73 -9.28
N LYS A 7 -10.33 -3.40 -9.16
CA LYS A 7 -9.37 -2.78 -8.24
C LYS A 7 -9.68 -3.29 -6.84
N ARG A 8 -8.81 -4.15 -6.31
CA ARG A 8 -8.94 -4.70 -4.95
C ARG A 8 -8.83 -3.52 -3.99
N GLN A 9 -9.96 -3.10 -3.43
CA GLN A 9 -10.01 -2.06 -2.41
C GLN A 9 -9.71 -2.72 -1.07
N PHE A 10 -8.65 -2.27 -0.41
CA PHE A 10 -8.31 -2.71 0.93
C PHE A 10 -8.75 -1.62 1.92
N PRO A 11 -9.44 -1.99 3.01
CA PRO A 11 -9.82 -1.02 4.03
C PRO A 11 -8.58 -0.40 4.68
N THR A 12 -8.68 0.86 5.11
CA THR A 12 -7.56 1.61 5.69
C THR A 12 -6.98 0.91 6.92
N ALA A 13 -7.83 0.30 7.76
CA ALA A 13 -7.38 -0.51 8.89
C ALA A 13 -6.46 -1.67 8.48
N TYR A 14 -6.72 -2.28 7.32
CA TYR A 14 -5.89 -3.36 6.77
C TYR A 14 -4.52 -2.84 6.34
N LYS A 15 -4.50 -1.69 5.65
CA LYS A 15 -3.25 -1.03 5.24
C LYS A 15 -2.41 -0.61 6.45
N LEU A 16 -3.05 -0.04 7.47
CA LEU A 16 -2.40 0.36 8.72
C LEU A 16 -1.78 -0.83 9.45
N LYS A 17 -2.46 -1.98 9.50
CA LYS A 17 -1.90 -3.21 10.10
C LYS A 17 -0.62 -3.64 9.39
N ALA A 18 -0.59 -3.54 8.06
CA ALA A 18 0.58 -3.88 7.26
C ALA A 18 1.75 -2.90 7.53
N ILE A 19 1.48 -1.59 7.52
CA ILE A 19 2.51 -0.57 7.77
C ILE A 19 3.05 -0.66 9.20
N LYS A 20 2.21 -0.83 10.21
CA LYS A 20 2.64 -1.00 11.60
C LYS A 20 3.55 -2.21 11.82
N ARG A 21 3.46 -3.26 10.99
CA ARG A 21 4.40 -4.39 11.03
C ARG A 21 5.74 -3.98 10.43
N VAL A 22 5.72 -3.35 9.26
CA VAL A 22 6.93 -2.86 8.59
C VAL A 22 7.66 -1.80 9.43
N GLU A 23 6.93 -0.91 10.12
CA GLU A 23 7.50 0.09 11.05
C GLU A 23 8.17 -0.55 12.27
N ARG A 24 7.75 -1.76 12.69
CA ARG A 24 8.46 -2.51 13.74
C ARG A 24 9.78 -3.13 13.26
N GLY A 25 10.12 -2.98 11.98
CA GLY A 25 11.29 -3.58 11.36
C GLY A 25 11.02 -4.93 10.69
N GLU A 26 9.76 -5.37 10.59
CA GLU A 26 9.44 -6.59 9.85
C GLU A 26 9.69 -6.39 8.35
N GLY A 27 10.25 -7.41 7.70
CA GLY A 27 10.47 -7.38 6.27
C GLY A 27 9.17 -7.24 5.47
N VAL A 28 9.20 -6.46 4.40
CA VAL A 28 8.05 -6.29 3.48
C VAL A 28 7.59 -7.63 2.89
N LEU A 29 8.52 -8.54 2.63
CA LEU A 29 8.22 -9.86 2.05
C LEU A 29 7.40 -10.77 2.99
N PRO A 30 7.83 -11.06 4.23
CA PRO A 30 7.04 -11.87 5.16
C PRO A 30 5.69 -11.23 5.46
N VAL A 31 5.62 -9.91 5.68
CA VAL A 31 4.35 -9.20 5.93
C VAL A 31 3.40 -9.31 4.73
N ALA A 32 3.90 -9.19 3.50
CA ALA A 32 3.08 -9.34 2.31
C ALA A 32 2.53 -10.77 2.15
N ARG A 33 3.35 -11.80 2.45
CA ARG A 33 2.94 -13.21 2.40
C ARG A 33 1.87 -13.53 3.44
N GLU A 34 2.10 -13.10 4.68
CA GLU A 34 1.15 -13.22 5.80
C GLU A 34 -0.21 -12.60 5.49
N LEU A 35 -0.20 -11.44 4.82
CA LEU A 35 -1.41 -10.72 4.44
C LEU A 35 -2.00 -11.16 3.09
N GLY A 36 -1.39 -12.11 2.40
CA GLY A 36 -1.84 -12.56 1.08
C GLY A 36 -1.85 -11.47 0.01
N ILE A 37 -1.01 -10.44 0.16
CA ILE A 37 -0.89 -9.32 -0.80
C ILE A 37 0.43 -9.41 -1.57
N SER A 38 0.48 -8.79 -2.75
CA SER A 38 1.75 -8.66 -3.47
C SER A 38 2.67 -7.67 -2.77
N ARG A 39 3.97 -7.98 -2.72
CA ARG A 39 5.04 -7.05 -2.26
C ARG A 39 4.91 -5.66 -2.87
N LYS A 40 4.49 -5.58 -4.14
CA LYS A 40 4.35 -4.32 -4.88
C LYS A 40 3.28 -3.42 -4.26
N ILE A 41 2.18 -4.01 -3.78
CA ILE A 41 1.09 -3.27 -3.13
C ILE A 41 1.58 -2.69 -1.80
N LEU A 42 2.30 -3.49 -1.02
CA LEU A 42 2.84 -3.06 0.27
C LEU A 42 3.87 -1.93 0.12
N HIS A 43 4.76 -2.02 -0.87
CA HIS A 43 5.68 -0.92 -1.19
C HIS A 43 4.96 0.37 -1.61
N ASP A 44 3.88 0.26 -2.38
CA ASP A 44 3.09 1.43 -2.78
C ASP A 44 2.44 2.10 -1.57
N TRP A 45 1.95 1.32 -0.60
CA TRP A 45 1.43 1.84 0.67
C TRP A 45 2.51 2.49 1.53
N ILE A 46 3.68 1.86 1.67
CA ILE A 46 4.81 2.44 2.41
C ILE A 46 5.23 3.78 1.78
N LYS A 47 5.27 3.86 0.46
CA LYS A 47 5.58 5.11 -0.25
C LYS A 47 4.53 6.17 0.00
N ALA A 48 3.25 5.83 -0.06
CA ALA A 48 2.16 6.76 0.23
C ALA A 48 2.17 7.24 1.70
N TRP A 49 2.51 6.35 2.63
CA TRP A 49 2.68 6.67 4.06
C TRP A 49 3.87 7.60 4.31
N ASN A 50 5.00 7.37 3.66
CA ASN A 50 6.15 8.29 3.77
C ASN A 50 5.87 9.66 3.14
N ALA A 51 5.00 9.74 2.14
CA ALA A 51 4.68 10.99 1.44
C ALA A 51 3.64 11.84 2.17
N ASP A 52 2.56 11.23 2.65
CA ASP A 52 1.38 11.94 3.18
C ASP A 52 0.85 11.30 4.50
N GLY A 53 1.58 10.36 5.09
CA GLY A 53 1.19 9.70 6.34
C GLY A 53 -0.11 8.89 6.20
N PRO A 54 -1.00 8.94 7.21
CA PRO A 54 -2.29 8.24 7.20
C PRO A 54 -3.20 8.66 6.04
N ASP A 55 -3.12 9.91 5.58
CA ASP A 55 -3.91 10.42 4.45
C ASP A 55 -3.55 9.68 3.15
N GLY A 56 -2.26 9.39 2.95
CA GLY A 56 -1.75 8.65 1.80
C GLY A 56 -2.34 7.23 1.67
N LEU A 57 -2.71 6.59 2.79
CA LEU A 57 -3.36 5.27 2.78
C LEU A 57 -4.84 5.33 2.41
N ASN A 58 -5.51 6.46 2.67
CA ASN A 58 -6.93 6.64 2.33
C ASN A 58 -7.13 7.06 0.87
N ARG A 59 -6.05 7.46 0.18
CA ARG A 59 -6.13 7.82 -1.24
C ARG A 59 -6.62 6.63 -2.06
N LYS A 60 -7.69 6.86 -2.83
CA LYS A 60 -8.12 5.97 -3.92
C LYS A 60 -6.90 5.76 -4.83
N PRO A 61 -6.68 4.55 -5.40
CA PRO A 61 -5.62 4.32 -6.37
C PRO A 61 -5.86 5.19 -7.61
N GLY A 62 -5.37 6.42 -7.52
CA GLY A 62 -5.28 7.42 -8.57
C GLY A 62 -3.84 7.47 -9.10
N PRO A 63 -3.62 8.15 -10.21
CA PRO A 63 -2.29 8.29 -10.80
C PRO A 63 -1.31 8.78 -9.74
N LYS A 64 -0.14 8.14 -9.68
CA LYS A 64 0.93 8.49 -8.73
C LYS A 64 1.15 10.01 -8.79
N PRO A 65 1.26 10.73 -7.65
CA PRO A 65 1.72 12.10 -7.70
C PRO A 65 3.06 12.08 -8.44
N GLY A 66 3.10 12.82 -9.55
CA GLY A 66 4.27 12.90 -10.41
C GLY A 66 5.51 13.34 -9.61
N PRO A 67 6.72 13.10 -10.14
CA PRO A 67 7.94 13.50 -9.47
C PRO A 67 7.85 15.00 -9.13
N ARG A 68 7.92 15.33 -7.84
CA ARG A 68 8.09 16.71 -7.39
C ARG A 68 9.55 17.06 -7.71
N LYS A 69 9.74 17.91 -8.73
CA LYS A 69 11.03 18.49 -9.12
C LYS A 69 11.46 19.52 -8.09
#